data_AF-U9USE7-F1
#
_entry.id   AF-U9USE7-F1
#
_cell.length_a   1.000
_cell.length_b   1.000
_cell.length_c   1.000
_cell.angle_alpha   90.00
_cell.angle_beta   90.00
_cell.angle_gamma   90.00
#
_symmetry.space_group_name_H-M   'P 1'
#
loop_
_entity.id
_entity.type
_entity.pdbx_description
1 polymer ?
#
loop_
_entity_poly.entity_id
_entity_poly.type
_entity_poly.pdbx_seq_one_letter_code
_entity_poly.pdbx_strand_id
1 'polypeptide(L)'
;KLIIKFPRAKSSPFQRRYIYCNYLTNITLTPKICTIIQVQNNLKMFKLEGNCSLSVDNILLSLEFQKHSLVHVEFIDTDFKYLKFMTCEANNIPINIREISICSHHTDKFKEFLENCHNSFEMINLNQIIKLKLLKNVLNYIEKSNNSLKVLGMKLDKELNDEELKLLNRIKAKGVEIVEFIKEFHCKSSTDDK
;
A
#
# COMPACT_ATOMS: atom_id res chain seq x y z
N LYS A 1 -14.97 -4.24 7.48
CA LYS A 1 -14.18 -3.94 6.26
C LYS A 1 -14.77 -2.71 5.61
N LEU A 2 -13.96 -1.75 5.21
CA LEU A 2 -14.38 -0.53 4.52
C LEU A 2 -13.71 -0.51 3.14
N ILE A 3 -14.50 -0.37 2.09
CA ILE A 3 -14.01 -0.24 0.72
C ILE A 3 -14.55 1.07 0.15
N ILE A 4 -13.66 1.94 -0.29
CA ILE A 4 -14.00 3.17 -0.98
C ILE A 4 -13.54 3.02 -2.42
N LYS A 5 -14.52 2.99 -3.34
CA LYS A 5 -14.27 2.86 -4.78
C LYS A 5 -14.62 4.16 -5.49
N PHE A 6 -13.64 4.74 -6.18
CA PHE A 6 -13.87 5.81 -7.12
C PHE A 6 -14.22 5.25 -8.50
N PRO A 7 -15.15 5.88 -9.23
CA PRO A 7 -15.46 5.48 -10.59
C PRO A 7 -14.19 5.50 -11.45
N ARG A 8 -13.84 4.36 -12.07
CA ARG A 8 -12.88 4.37 -13.18
C ARG A 8 -13.59 5.02 -14.36
N ALA A 9 -13.18 6.22 -14.78
CA ALA A 9 -13.79 6.77 -15.99
C ALA A 9 -13.37 5.88 -17.18
N LYS A 10 -14.36 5.45 -17.97
CA LYS A 10 -14.16 4.74 -19.23
C LYS A 10 -13.47 5.72 -20.19
N SER A 11 -12.14 5.73 -20.24
CA SER A 11 -11.43 6.67 -21.10
C SER A 11 -11.54 6.24 -22.56
N SER A 12 -12.17 7.09 -23.38
CA SER A 12 -11.84 7.15 -24.80
C SER A 12 -10.39 7.65 -24.95
N PRO A 13 -9.66 7.28 -26.02
CA PRO A 13 -8.25 7.68 -26.21
C PRO A 13 -8.03 9.21 -26.16
N PHE A 14 -9.06 10.00 -26.43
CA PHE A 14 -9.05 11.46 -26.44
C PHE A 14 -9.31 12.12 -25.07
N GLN A 15 -9.67 11.34 -24.03
CA GLN A 15 -9.93 11.85 -22.68
C GLN A 15 -8.76 11.69 -21.70
N ARG A 16 -7.53 11.45 -22.18
CA ARG A 16 -6.33 11.50 -21.31
C ARG A 16 -6.11 12.87 -20.64
N ARG A 17 -6.87 13.90 -21.01
CA ARG A 17 -6.86 15.24 -20.41
C ARG A 17 -7.90 15.47 -19.29
N TYR A 18 -8.84 14.56 -19.06
CA TYR A 18 -9.92 14.75 -18.07
C TYR A 18 -10.17 13.50 -17.21
N ILE A 19 -9.18 13.11 -16.40
CA ILE A 19 -9.43 12.63 -15.03
C ILE A 19 -8.29 13.12 -14.13
N TYR A 20 -7.98 14.42 -14.24
CA TYR A 20 -7.63 15.14 -13.02
C TYR A 20 -8.90 15.07 -12.17
N CYS A 21 -8.92 14.27 -11.09
CA CYS A 21 -9.66 14.73 -9.93
C CYS A 21 -9.10 16.12 -9.66
N ASN A 22 -9.86 17.17 -10.02
CA ASN A 22 -9.48 18.54 -9.78
C ASN A 22 -8.97 18.65 -8.33
N TYR A 23 -7.94 19.45 -8.10
CA TYR A 23 -7.44 19.71 -6.75
C TYR A 23 -8.58 20.05 -5.74
N LEU A 24 -9.65 20.68 -6.22
CA LEU A 24 -10.90 20.91 -5.48
C LEU A 24 -11.67 19.63 -5.07
N THR A 25 -11.75 18.59 -5.92
CA THR A 25 -12.38 17.33 -5.52
C THR A 25 -11.55 16.61 -4.45
N ASN A 26 -10.22 16.75 -4.45
CA ASN A 26 -9.38 16.19 -3.37
C ASN A 26 -9.60 16.89 -2.02
N ILE A 27 -9.68 18.22 -2.01
CA ILE A 27 -9.94 19.01 -0.78
C ILE A 27 -11.28 18.63 -0.16
N THR A 28 -12.29 18.37 -0.99
CA THR A 28 -13.65 18.11 -0.49
C THR A 28 -13.91 16.64 -0.15
N LEU A 29 -13.24 15.70 -0.83
CA LEU A 29 -13.44 14.26 -0.60
C LEU A 29 -12.57 13.71 0.53
N THR A 30 -11.32 14.18 0.66
CA THR A 30 -10.38 13.67 1.69
C THR A 30 -10.97 13.79 3.10
N PRO A 31 -11.48 14.96 3.55
CA PRO A 31 -12.08 15.08 4.88
C PRO A 31 -13.27 14.13 5.09
N LYS A 32 -14.12 13.94 4.06
CA LYS A 32 -15.25 13.01 4.15
C LYS A 32 -14.80 11.57 4.33
N ILE A 33 -13.75 11.14 3.61
CA ILE A 33 -13.16 9.81 3.76
C ILE A 33 -12.58 9.65 5.17
N CYS A 34 -11.83 10.63 5.66
CA CYS A 34 -11.28 10.61 7.00
C CYS A 34 -12.39 10.47 8.06
N THR A 35 -13.49 11.24 7.93
CA THR A 35 -14.65 11.11 8.83
C THR A 35 -15.27 9.72 8.75
N ILE A 36 -15.46 9.16 7.54
CA ILE A 36 -15.99 7.80 7.38
C ILE A 36 -15.10 6.77 8.08
N ILE A 37 -13.78 6.88 7.96
CA ILE A 37 -12.79 6.00 8.63
C ILE A 37 -12.88 6.16 10.15
N GLN A 38 -12.94 7.40 10.66
CA GLN A 38 -12.97 7.71 12.08
C GLN A 38 -14.22 7.17 12.78
N VAL A 39 -15.38 7.19 12.13
CA VAL A 39 -16.64 6.69 12.71
C VAL A 39 -16.85 5.19 12.56
N GLN A 40 -15.95 4.47 11.86
CA GLN A 40 -16.02 3.01 11.84
C GLN A 40 -15.79 2.43 13.23
N ASN A 41 -16.50 1.36 13.55
CA ASN A 41 -16.25 0.55 14.74
C ASN A 41 -15.50 -0.73 14.35
N ASN A 42 -14.35 -0.99 14.99
CA ASN A 42 -13.55 -2.20 14.81
C ASN A 42 -13.20 -2.49 13.33
N LEU A 43 -12.73 -1.48 12.59
CA LEU A 43 -12.36 -1.65 11.19
C LEU A 43 -11.14 -2.56 11.02
N LYS A 44 -11.37 -3.83 10.61
CA LYS A 44 -10.27 -4.78 10.35
C LYS A 44 -9.49 -4.58 9.04
N MET A 45 -10.16 -4.06 8.02
CA MET A 45 -9.59 -3.90 6.68
C MET A 45 -10.07 -2.60 6.05
N PHE A 46 -9.14 -1.85 5.48
CA PHE A 46 -9.40 -0.66 4.67
C PHE A 46 -8.91 -0.87 3.24
N LYS A 47 -9.74 -0.52 2.26
CA LYS A 47 -9.39 -0.56 0.84
C LYS A 47 -9.80 0.75 0.17
N LEU A 48 -8.84 1.38 -0.49
CA LEU A 48 -9.06 2.54 -1.36
C LEU A 48 -8.77 2.11 -2.80
N GLU A 49 -9.75 2.27 -3.68
CA GLU A 49 -9.63 1.87 -5.09
C GLU A 49 -10.06 3.01 -6.01
N GLY A 50 -9.23 3.30 -7.02
CA GLY A 50 -9.56 4.15 -8.15
C GLY A 50 -8.56 5.28 -8.38
N ASN A 51 -8.52 5.76 -9.63
CA ASN A 51 -7.62 6.82 -10.09
C ASN A 51 -8.00 8.16 -9.48
N CYS A 52 -7.50 8.40 -8.27
CA CYS A 52 -7.77 9.60 -7.51
C CYS A 52 -6.44 10.21 -7.05
N SER A 53 -6.30 11.52 -7.20
CA SER A 53 -5.14 12.30 -6.75
C SER A 53 -5.27 12.72 -5.28
N LEU A 54 -5.91 11.87 -4.46
CA LEU A 54 -6.19 12.17 -3.05
C LEU A 54 -4.90 12.37 -2.26
N SER A 55 -4.97 13.23 -1.23
CA SER A 55 -3.90 13.30 -0.25
C SER A 55 -3.97 12.05 0.62
N VAL A 56 -3.17 11.05 0.24
CA VAL A 56 -3.06 9.77 0.96
C VAL A 56 -2.56 9.99 2.38
N ASP A 57 -1.77 11.04 2.63
CA ASP A 57 -1.27 11.41 3.97
C ASP A 57 -2.39 11.53 5.01
N ASN A 58 -3.41 12.33 4.71
CA ASN A 58 -4.56 12.53 5.62
C ASN A 58 -5.36 11.24 5.83
N ILE A 59 -5.44 10.39 4.80
CA ILE A 59 -6.11 9.10 4.89
C ILE A 59 -5.30 8.19 5.83
N LEU A 60 -3.98 8.09 5.65
CA LEU A 60 -3.09 7.32 6.51
C LEU A 60 -3.18 7.76 7.97
N LEU A 61 -3.17 9.07 8.24
CA LEU A 61 -3.36 9.63 9.59
C LEU A 61 -4.71 9.23 10.19
N SER A 62 -5.78 9.20 9.38
CA SER A 62 -7.10 8.80 9.87
C SER A 62 -7.18 7.31 10.22
N LEU A 63 -6.29 6.46 9.70
CA LEU A 63 -6.23 5.04 10.04
C LEU A 63 -5.79 4.80 11.50
N GLU A 64 -5.11 5.76 12.14
CA GLU A 64 -4.72 5.70 13.56
C GLU A 64 -5.93 5.58 14.49
N PHE A 65 -7.09 6.12 14.11
CA PHE A 65 -8.33 5.94 14.85
C PHE A 65 -8.82 4.49 14.88
N GLN A 66 -8.33 3.66 13.95
CA GLN A 66 -8.66 2.25 13.83
C GLN A 66 -7.53 1.33 14.30
N LYS A 67 -6.47 1.88 14.91
CA LYS A 67 -5.24 1.15 15.24
C LYS A 67 -5.45 -0.14 16.03
N HIS A 68 -6.44 -0.23 16.91
CA HIS A 68 -6.64 -1.44 17.72
C HIS A 68 -7.25 -2.60 16.94
N SER A 69 -7.81 -2.34 15.75
CA SER A 69 -8.55 -3.34 14.98
C SER A 69 -8.05 -3.52 13.55
N LEU A 70 -7.45 -2.48 12.97
CA LEU A 70 -7.03 -2.45 11.58
C LEU A 70 -5.74 -3.24 11.39
N VAL A 71 -5.84 -4.29 10.59
CA VAL A 71 -4.72 -5.21 10.32
C VAL A 71 -4.31 -5.22 8.85
N HIS A 72 -5.20 -4.83 7.93
CA HIS A 72 -4.97 -4.90 6.48
C HIS A 72 -5.35 -3.60 5.76
N VAL A 73 -4.47 -3.14 4.88
CA VAL A 73 -4.68 -1.95 4.05
C VAL A 73 -4.35 -2.21 2.59
N GLU A 74 -5.27 -1.81 1.70
CA GLU A 74 -5.07 -1.86 0.25
C GLU A 74 -5.24 -0.50 -0.40
N PHE A 75 -4.27 -0.12 -1.23
CA PHE A 75 -4.34 1.04 -2.13
C PHE A 75 -4.26 0.56 -3.58
N ILE A 76 -5.33 0.74 -4.36
CA ILE A 76 -5.42 0.31 -5.75
C ILE A 76 -5.66 1.51 -6.65
N ASP A 77 -4.84 1.63 -7.69
CA ASP A 77 -4.83 2.72 -8.67
C ASP A 77 -4.74 4.11 -8.00
N THR A 78 -4.13 4.17 -6.80
CA THR A 78 -3.99 5.39 -6.00
C THR A 78 -2.68 6.10 -6.36
N ASP A 79 -2.73 7.42 -6.55
CA ASP A 79 -1.54 8.20 -6.89
C ASP A 79 -0.75 8.62 -5.63
N PHE A 80 0.43 8.03 -5.43
CA PHE A 80 1.36 8.36 -4.35
C PHE A 80 2.28 9.55 -4.69
N LYS A 81 2.17 10.17 -5.87
CA LYS A 81 3.01 11.30 -6.30
C LYS A 81 2.88 12.51 -5.38
N TYR A 82 1.68 12.75 -4.84
CA TYR A 82 1.39 13.86 -3.94
C TYR A 82 1.55 13.50 -2.47
N LEU A 83 2.07 12.30 -2.18
CA LEU A 83 2.38 11.92 -0.83
C LEU A 83 3.53 12.80 -0.35
N LYS A 84 3.16 13.85 0.37
CA LYS A 84 4.10 14.73 1.04
C LYS A 84 4.31 14.04 2.38
N PHE A 85 5.32 13.19 2.46
CA PHE A 85 5.95 12.90 3.74
C PHE A 85 6.55 14.22 4.22
N MET A 86 5.70 15.14 4.69
CA MET A 86 6.15 16.29 5.42
C MET A 86 6.90 15.74 6.61
N THR A 87 8.00 16.40 6.92
CA THR A 87 9.02 16.18 7.94
C THR A 87 8.47 16.15 9.37
N CYS A 88 7.26 15.65 9.57
CA CYS A 88 6.59 15.55 10.84
C CYS A 88 6.74 14.13 11.37
N GLU A 89 7.01 14.04 12.66
CA GLU A 89 7.10 12.86 13.52
C GLU A 89 5.82 11.97 13.54
N ALA A 90 4.91 12.16 12.58
CA ALA A 90 3.52 11.69 12.56
C ALA A 90 3.21 10.61 11.51
N ASN A 91 4.17 10.17 10.69
CA ASN A 91 3.87 9.25 9.57
C ASN A 91 3.99 7.77 9.92
N ASN A 92 3.43 7.36 11.06
CA ASN A 92 3.30 5.94 11.35
C ASN A 92 1.97 5.45 10.78
N ILE A 93 2.04 4.55 9.80
CA ILE A 93 0.96 3.56 9.64
C ILE A 93 0.72 2.92 11.02
N PRO A 94 -0.54 2.71 11.43
CA PRO A 94 -0.83 2.04 12.68
C PRO A 94 -0.04 0.73 12.83
N ILE A 95 0.70 0.58 13.93
CA ILE A 95 1.62 -0.55 14.15
C ILE A 95 0.97 -1.95 14.08
N ASN A 96 -0.35 -1.99 14.25
CA ASN A 96 -1.13 -3.22 14.18
C ASN A 96 -1.46 -3.66 12.75
N ILE A 97 -1.23 -2.80 11.75
CA ILE A 97 -1.34 -3.20 10.35
C ILE A 97 -0.20 -4.19 10.08
N ARG A 98 -0.57 -5.40 9.66
CA ARG A 98 0.35 -6.47 9.32
C ARG A 98 0.47 -6.67 7.82
N GLU A 99 -0.55 -6.28 7.08
CA GLU A 99 -0.63 -6.53 5.65
C GLU A 99 -0.86 -5.21 4.92
N ILE A 100 -0.02 -4.97 3.92
CA ILE A 100 -0.18 -3.82 3.02
C ILE A 100 -0.10 -4.24 1.56
N SER A 101 -1.05 -3.78 0.77
CA SER A 101 -1.04 -3.92 -0.69
C SER A 101 -1.07 -2.58 -1.39
N ILE A 102 -0.14 -2.37 -2.34
CA ILE A 102 -0.02 -1.14 -3.11
C ILE A 102 0.03 -1.47 -4.61
N CYS A 103 -0.98 -1.01 -5.33
CA CYS A 103 -1.04 -0.97 -6.78
C CYS A 103 -1.05 0.49 -7.23
N SER A 104 0.13 1.02 -7.55
CA SER A 104 0.35 2.42 -7.95
C SER A 104 1.23 2.48 -9.21
N HIS A 105 1.05 3.50 -10.05
CA HIS A 105 1.94 3.74 -11.19
C HIS A 105 3.21 4.53 -10.81
N HIS A 106 3.24 5.11 -9.60
CA HIS A 106 4.30 5.99 -9.13
C HIS A 106 5.07 5.37 -7.95
N THR A 107 6.10 4.59 -8.26
CA THR A 107 6.88 3.82 -7.28
C THR A 107 8.02 4.58 -6.62
N ASP A 108 8.34 5.78 -7.07
CA ASP A 108 9.56 6.48 -6.63
C ASP A 108 9.55 6.86 -5.15
N LYS A 109 8.34 6.98 -4.58
CA LYS A 109 8.08 7.24 -3.16
C LYS A 109 8.03 5.99 -2.28
N PHE A 110 8.15 4.79 -2.87
CA PHE A 110 8.09 3.55 -2.09
C PHE A 110 9.28 3.38 -1.13
N LYS A 111 10.46 3.88 -1.51
CA LYS A 111 11.62 3.91 -0.61
C LYS A 111 11.30 4.71 0.65
N GLU A 112 10.83 5.94 0.44
CA GLU A 112 10.50 6.90 1.50
C GLU A 112 9.38 6.34 2.39
N PHE A 113 8.41 5.66 1.80
CA PHE A 113 7.39 4.92 2.53
C PHE A 113 7.98 3.88 3.49
N LEU A 114 8.83 2.98 3.01
CA LEU A 114 9.45 1.93 3.84
C LEU A 114 10.41 2.49 4.90
N GLU A 115 11.04 3.63 4.64
CA GLU A 115 11.93 4.29 5.61
C GLU A 115 11.18 4.86 6.82
N ASN A 116 9.91 5.24 6.62
CA ASN A 116 9.08 5.92 7.62
C ASN A 116 7.98 5.05 8.26
N CYS A 117 7.66 3.87 7.71
CA CYS A 117 6.69 2.96 8.32
C CYS A 117 7.30 2.13 9.47
N HIS A 118 6.44 1.51 10.27
CA HIS A 118 6.85 0.50 11.24
C HIS A 118 7.38 -0.78 10.56
N ASN A 119 8.19 -1.56 11.27
CA ASN A 119 8.89 -2.72 10.72
C ASN A 119 8.19 -4.07 11.01
N SER A 120 6.88 -4.03 11.19
CA SER A 120 6.10 -5.17 11.69
C SER A 120 5.07 -5.70 10.68
N PHE A 121 5.23 -5.32 9.41
CA PHE A 121 4.48 -5.94 8.32
C PHE A 121 4.85 -7.41 8.20
N GLU A 122 3.84 -8.26 8.13
CA GLU A 122 3.96 -9.67 7.77
C GLU A 122 3.87 -9.86 6.26
N MET A 123 3.17 -8.96 5.57
CA MET A 123 3.06 -8.97 4.11
C MET A 123 3.19 -7.59 3.50
N ILE A 124 4.00 -7.51 2.45
CA ILE A 124 4.06 -6.37 1.53
C ILE A 124 3.75 -6.90 0.13
N ASN A 125 2.64 -6.45 -0.45
CA ASN A 125 2.20 -6.87 -1.78
C ASN A 125 2.18 -5.69 -2.75
N LEU A 126 3.02 -5.74 -3.78
CA LEU A 126 3.25 -4.61 -4.68
C LEU A 126 2.95 -5.02 -6.11
N ASN A 127 2.12 -4.24 -6.80
CA ASN A 127 1.84 -4.49 -8.22
C ASN A 127 2.97 -3.97 -9.12
N GLN A 128 4.21 -4.34 -8.82
CA GLN A 128 5.41 -3.80 -9.43
C GLN A 128 6.29 -4.90 -10.00
N ILE A 129 6.79 -4.63 -11.21
CA ILE A 129 7.84 -5.41 -11.84
C ILE A 129 9.07 -5.37 -10.94
N ILE A 130 9.70 -6.52 -10.73
CA ILE A 130 10.96 -6.61 -9.99
C ILE A 130 11.99 -5.65 -10.61
N LYS A 131 12.61 -4.81 -9.78
CA LYS A 131 13.69 -3.90 -10.16
C LYS A 131 14.74 -3.86 -9.04
N LEU A 132 16.01 -3.70 -9.40
CA LEU A 132 17.11 -3.53 -8.44
C LEU A 132 16.80 -2.54 -7.30
N LYS A 133 16.29 -1.35 -7.64
CA LYS A 133 15.95 -0.30 -6.64
C LYS A 133 14.90 -0.80 -5.64
N LEU A 134 13.89 -1.52 -6.11
CA LEU A 134 12.81 -2.07 -5.29
C LEU A 134 13.33 -3.14 -4.33
N LEU A 135 14.11 -4.11 -4.84
CA LEU A 135 14.72 -5.16 -4.02
C LEU A 135 15.66 -4.58 -2.95
N LYS A 136 16.46 -3.56 -3.29
CA LYS A 136 17.32 -2.87 -2.31
C LYS A 136 16.51 -2.22 -1.19
N ASN A 137 15.41 -1.54 -1.52
CA ASN A 137 14.56 -0.91 -0.51
C ASN A 137 13.91 -1.94 0.42
N VAL A 138 13.41 -3.05 -0.13
CA VAL A 138 12.82 -4.14 0.66
C VAL A 138 13.88 -4.80 1.55
N LEU A 139 15.06 -5.07 1.01
CA LEU A 139 16.15 -5.65 1.78
C LEU A 139 16.59 -4.72 2.93
N ASN A 140 16.71 -3.42 2.68
CA ASN A 140 17.00 -2.44 3.73
C ASN A 140 15.90 -2.41 4.81
N TYR A 141 14.62 -2.52 4.42
CA TYR A 141 13.50 -2.61 5.35
C TYR A 141 13.57 -3.88 6.22
N ILE A 142 13.96 -5.02 5.63
CA ILE A 142 14.20 -6.27 6.36
C ILE A 142 15.40 -6.15 7.31
N GLU A 143 16.48 -5.50 6.89
CA GLU A 143 17.72 -5.40 7.67
C GLU A 143 17.65 -4.33 8.78
N LYS A 144 16.76 -3.32 8.67
CA LYS A 144 16.62 -2.23 9.66
C LYS A 144 16.12 -2.71 11.05
N SER A 145 15.52 -3.89 11.17
CA SER A 145 15.11 -4.48 12.48
C SER A 145 14.83 -5.98 12.36
N ASN A 146 14.56 -6.68 13.47
CA ASN A 146 14.00 -8.05 13.47
C ASN A 146 12.61 -8.07 12.79
N ASN A 147 12.62 -8.02 11.47
CA ASN A 147 11.45 -7.80 10.64
C ASN A 147 10.51 -9.03 10.70
N SER A 148 9.20 -8.78 10.75
CA SER A 148 8.16 -9.80 10.74
C SER A 148 7.73 -10.22 9.34
N LEU A 149 8.35 -9.68 8.29
CA LEU A 149 7.97 -9.90 6.89
C LEU A 149 8.10 -11.36 6.52
N LYS A 150 6.98 -11.97 6.15
CA LYS A 150 6.87 -13.37 5.71
C LYS A 150 6.65 -13.44 4.21
N VAL A 151 5.91 -12.50 3.63
CA VAL A 151 5.52 -12.55 2.21
C VAL A 151 5.79 -11.22 1.51
N LEU A 152 6.48 -11.31 0.36
CA LEU A 152 6.66 -10.22 -0.58
C LEU A 152 5.97 -10.57 -1.91
N GLY A 153 4.85 -9.92 -2.19
CA GLY A 153 4.14 -10.04 -3.46
C GLY A 153 4.65 -9.04 -4.50
N MET A 154 4.96 -9.50 -5.71
CA MET A 154 5.51 -8.69 -6.81
C MET A 154 5.01 -9.18 -8.17
N LYS A 155 5.14 -8.36 -9.23
CA LYS A 155 4.97 -8.89 -10.59
C LYS A 155 6.20 -9.68 -11.01
N LEU A 156 5.98 -10.93 -11.39
CA LEU A 156 7.00 -11.89 -11.82
C LEU A 156 7.02 -12.02 -13.35
N ASP A 157 6.83 -10.90 -14.05
CA ASP A 157 6.60 -10.80 -15.49
C ASP A 157 7.87 -10.55 -16.31
N LYS A 158 9.05 -10.71 -15.71
CA LYS A 158 10.33 -10.54 -16.41
C LYS A 158 11.40 -11.53 -15.93
N GLU A 159 12.38 -11.75 -16.80
CA GLU A 159 13.65 -12.37 -16.43
C GLU A 159 14.49 -11.41 -15.56
N LEU A 160 15.18 -11.98 -14.58
CA LEU A 160 16.03 -11.24 -13.65
C LEU A 160 17.47 -11.24 -14.16
N ASN A 161 18.14 -10.09 -14.05
CA ASN A 161 19.60 -10.06 -14.21
C ASN A 161 20.30 -10.63 -12.96
N ASP A 162 21.59 -10.89 -13.07
CA ASP A 162 22.40 -11.51 -12.00
C ASP A 162 22.33 -10.73 -10.67
N GLU A 163 22.35 -9.41 -10.73
CA GLU A 163 22.29 -8.55 -9.53
C GLU A 163 20.89 -8.57 -8.88
N GLU A 164 19.82 -8.62 -9.67
CA GLU A 164 18.45 -8.77 -9.18
C GLU A 164 18.25 -10.14 -8.55
N LEU A 165 18.76 -11.19 -9.19
CA LEU A 165 18.71 -12.56 -8.67
C LEU A 165 19.47 -12.68 -7.36
N LYS A 166 20.66 -12.08 -7.27
CA LYS A 166 21.48 -12.05 -6.04
C LYS A 166 20.76 -11.35 -4.90
N LEU A 167 20.13 -10.20 -5.15
CA LEU A 167 19.33 -9.49 -4.15
C LEU A 167 18.09 -10.28 -3.74
N LEU A 168 17.38 -10.88 -4.69
CA LEU A 168 16.20 -11.69 -4.42
C LEU A 168 16.55 -12.91 -3.54
N ASN A 169 17.66 -13.58 -3.82
CA ASN A 169 18.15 -14.70 -3.03
C ASN A 169 18.51 -14.28 -1.60
N ARG A 170 19.09 -13.08 -1.41
CA ARG A 170 19.32 -12.53 -0.07
C ARG A 170 18.02 -12.29 0.69
N ILE A 171 16.98 -11.77 0.03
CA ILE A 171 15.66 -11.58 0.64
C ILE A 171 15.06 -12.94 1.04
N LYS A 172 15.10 -13.93 0.14
CA LYS A 172 14.63 -15.31 0.44
C LYS A 172 15.37 -15.94 1.61
N ALA A 173 16.68 -15.73 1.70
CA ALA A 173 17.51 -16.23 2.81
C ALA A 173 17.13 -15.61 4.17
N LYS A 174 16.37 -14.52 4.20
CA LYS A 174 15.77 -13.95 5.43
C LYS A 174 14.44 -14.62 5.81
N GLY A 175 14.01 -15.66 5.11
CA GLY A 175 12.75 -16.36 5.37
C GLY A 175 11.53 -15.73 4.69
N VAL A 176 11.74 -14.82 3.74
CA VAL A 176 10.66 -14.15 3.01
C VAL A 176 10.26 -14.97 1.78
N GLU A 177 8.99 -15.37 1.72
CA GLU A 177 8.36 -15.97 0.56
C GLU A 177 8.11 -14.91 -0.52
N ILE A 178 8.49 -15.22 -1.76
CA ILE A 178 8.24 -14.36 -2.92
C ILE A 178 7.07 -14.94 -3.71
N VAL A 179 6.00 -14.18 -3.86
CA VAL A 179 4.78 -14.60 -4.56
C VAL A 179 4.43 -13.66 -5.70
N GLU A 180 3.66 -14.15 -6.66
CA GLU A 180 3.06 -13.29 -7.68
C GLU A 180 2.02 -12.35 -7.05
N PHE A 181 1.98 -11.10 -7.51
CA PHE A 181 1.10 -10.06 -6.98
C PHE A 181 -0.36 -10.53 -6.93
N ILE A 182 -0.94 -10.48 -5.74
CA ILE A 182 -2.33 -10.87 -5.50
C ILE A 182 -3.22 -9.63 -5.62
N LYS A 183 -4.10 -9.58 -6.62
CA LYS A 183 -4.93 -8.40 -6.92
C LYS A 183 -6.07 -8.17 -5.91
N GLU A 184 -6.57 -9.24 -5.29
CA GLU A 184 -7.68 -9.18 -4.33
C GLU A 184 -7.38 -10.07 -3.12
N PHE A 185 -7.21 -9.47 -1.93
CA PHE A 185 -7.30 -10.26 -0.70
C PHE A 185 -8.77 -10.47 -0.37
N HIS A 186 -9.20 -11.71 -0.48
CA HIS A 186 -10.36 -12.17 0.25
C HIS A 186 -9.92 -12.32 1.70
N CYS A 187 -10.28 -11.37 2.58
CA CYS A 187 -10.32 -11.70 4.01
C CYS A 187 -11.20 -12.94 4.13
N LYS A 188 -10.63 -14.09 4.49
CA LYS A 188 -11.41 -15.20 5.00
C LYS A 188 -12.12 -14.65 6.23
N SER A 189 -13.42 -14.37 6.12
CA SER A 189 -14.22 -14.15 7.30
C SER A 189 -14.12 -15.41 8.14
N SER A 190 -13.59 -15.29 9.35
CA SER A 190 -13.61 -16.34 10.36
C SER A 190 -15.08 -16.58 10.75
N THR A 191 -15.80 -17.34 9.93
CA THR A 191 -17.11 -17.94 10.21
C THR A 191 -17.22 -19.22 9.38
N ASP A 192 -16.23 -20.10 9.50
CA ASP A 192 -16.36 -21.52 9.19
C ASP A 192 -16.08 -22.28 10.48
N ASP A 193 -16.95 -22.05 11.47
CA ASP A 193 -17.18 -22.95 12.60
C ASP A 193 -18.70 -23.00 12.81
N LYS A 194 -19.33 -23.96 12.14
CA LYS A 194 -20.64 -24.52 12.47
C LYS A 194 -20.61 -26.01 12.23
#